data_AF-A0A533YXX3-F1
#
_entry.id   AF-A0A533YXX3-F1
#
_cell.length_a   1.000
_cell.length_b   1.000
_cell.length_c   1.000
_cell.angle_alpha   90.00
_cell.angle_beta   90.00
_cell.angle_gamma   90.00
#
_symmetry.space_group_name_H-M   'P 1'
#
loop_
_entity.id
_entity.type
_entity.pdbx_description
1 polymer ?
#
loop_
_entity_poly.entity_id
_entity_poly.type
_entity_poly.pdbx_seq_one_letter_code
_entity_poly.pdbx_strand_id
1 'polypeptide(L)'
;MIFRILLVATLVTVNPLSSMAQGGDQTFDPLRLNIRLSPTALHPPSHLIKQQWMLDGYRLGRLGPQAPQAVIIEDDARRRLLILSATEEGRVLVYQLGDLPVDVATRLRPALVCVHTRQCQNHRMDPAGELGCLALCLLEHLHE
;
A
#
# COMPACT_ATOMS: atom_id res chain seq x y z
N MET A 1 48.89 32.54 -55.35
CA MET A 1 47.81 33.20 -54.58
C MET A 1 46.56 32.34 -54.67
N ILE A 2 46.04 31.85 -53.54
CA ILE A 2 44.61 31.70 -53.19
C ILE A 2 44.56 31.11 -51.77
N PHE A 3 43.93 31.88 -50.89
CA PHE A 3 43.62 31.62 -49.48
C PHE A 3 42.31 30.82 -49.39
N ARG A 4 42.20 29.74 -48.59
CA ARG A 4 40.93 29.17 -48.04
C ARG A 4 41.28 28.34 -46.79
N ILE A 5 41.23 28.92 -45.58
CA ILE A 5 40.11 28.98 -44.62
C ILE A 5 39.55 27.60 -44.19
N LEU A 6 39.70 27.37 -42.88
CA LEU A 6 39.05 26.46 -41.93
C LEU A 6 37.74 25.77 -42.35
N LEU A 7 37.53 24.53 -41.88
CA LEU A 7 36.51 24.25 -40.86
C LEU A 7 36.77 22.89 -40.17
N VAL A 8 37.08 22.92 -38.88
CA VAL A 8 37.02 21.75 -38.00
C VAL A 8 35.58 21.63 -37.52
N ALA A 9 34.86 20.64 -38.02
CA ALA A 9 33.52 20.31 -37.54
C ALA A 9 33.64 19.23 -36.46
N THR A 10 33.65 19.64 -35.19
CA THR A 10 33.42 18.74 -34.05
C THR A 10 31.98 18.24 -34.07
N LEU A 11 31.79 16.98 -34.46
CA LEU A 11 30.53 16.25 -34.31
C LEU A 11 30.29 15.97 -32.82
N VAL A 12 29.48 16.81 -32.19
CA VAL A 12 28.85 16.51 -30.90
C VAL A 12 27.71 15.54 -31.18
N THR A 13 27.95 14.24 -31.02
CA THR A 13 26.88 13.23 -30.99
C THR A 13 26.14 13.36 -29.65
N VAL A 14 25.15 14.24 -29.61
CA VAL A 14 24.12 14.22 -28.57
C VAL A 14 23.31 12.94 -28.80
N ASN A 15 23.55 11.91 -28.01
CA ASN A 15 22.63 10.79 -27.89
C ASN A 15 21.40 11.31 -27.14
N PRO A 16 20.22 11.45 -27.76
CA PRO A 16 19.02 11.54 -26.96
C PRO A 16 18.85 10.15 -26.33
N LEU A 17 19.08 10.06 -25.01
CA LEU A 17 18.46 9.01 -24.22
C LEU A 17 16.97 9.05 -24.57
N SER A 18 16.50 8.07 -25.34
CA SER A 18 15.09 7.74 -25.37
C SER A 18 14.72 7.23 -23.99
N SER A 19 14.46 8.19 -23.09
CA SER A 19 13.58 8.03 -21.96
C SER A 19 12.22 7.66 -22.55
N MET A 20 12.03 6.37 -22.84
CA MET A 20 10.70 5.80 -22.91
C MET A 20 10.21 5.70 -21.47
N ALA A 21 9.85 6.86 -20.92
CA ALA A 21 8.81 6.93 -19.92
C ALA A 21 7.58 6.29 -20.56
N GLN A 22 7.36 5.01 -20.29
CA GLN A 22 6.07 4.36 -20.50
C GLN A 22 5.09 4.97 -19.50
N GLY A 23 4.70 6.22 -19.77
CA GLY A 23 3.49 6.85 -19.26
C GLY A 23 2.31 6.23 -19.98
N GLY A 24 2.06 4.94 -19.72
CA GLY A 24 0.69 4.47 -19.74
C GLY A 24 0.02 5.12 -18.54
N ASP A 25 -1.12 5.77 -18.76
CA ASP A 25 -2.03 6.23 -17.72
C ASP A 25 -2.47 5.00 -16.90
N GLN A 26 -1.60 4.57 -15.99
CA GLN A 26 -1.89 3.53 -15.02
C GLN A 26 -2.76 4.21 -13.98
N THR A 27 -4.04 4.42 -14.34
CA THR A 27 -5.07 4.77 -13.38
C THR A 27 -4.94 3.75 -12.24
N PHE A 28 -4.68 4.25 -11.04
CA PHE A 28 -4.56 3.39 -9.87
C PHE A 28 -5.88 2.67 -9.67
N ASP A 29 -5.84 1.35 -9.85
CA ASP A 29 -6.97 0.47 -9.63
C ASP A 29 -6.69 -0.37 -8.38
N PRO A 30 -7.27 0.00 -7.22
CA PRO A 30 -7.10 -0.76 -6.00
C PRO A 30 -7.65 -2.18 -6.09
N LEU A 31 -8.51 -2.52 -7.06
CA LEU A 31 -8.92 -3.91 -7.28
C LEU A 31 -7.77 -4.81 -7.76
N ARG A 32 -6.65 -4.22 -8.23
CA ARG A 32 -5.42 -4.93 -8.56
C ARG A 32 -4.48 -5.13 -7.37
N LEU A 33 -4.87 -4.66 -6.18
CA LEU A 33 -4.09 -4.93 -4.98
C LEU A 33 -4.48 -6.27 -4.38
N ASN A 34 -3.48 -6.95 -3.84
CA ASN A 34 -3.59 -8.26 -3.24
C ASN A 34 -3.54 -8.13 -1.73
N ILE A 35 -4.40 -8.91 -1.04
CA ILE A 35 -4.39 -9.04 0.41
C ILE A 35 -3.67 -10.34 0.77
N ARG A 36 -2.60 -10.24 1.57
CA ARG A 36 -1.93 -11.40 2.18
C ARG A 36 -2.02 -11.33 3.69
N LEU A 37 -2.52 -12.41 4.29
CA LEU A 37 -2.63 -12.57 5.73
C LEU A 37 -1.32 -13.10 6.32
N SER A 38 -1.06 -12.73 7.58
CA SER A 38 0.09 -13.19 8.35
C SER A 38 -0.35 -13.63 9.74
N PRO A 39 0.07 -14.83 10.21
CA PRO A 39 -0.23 -15.29 11.56
C PRO A 39 0.57 -14.52 12.63
N THR A 40 1.60 -13.77 12.23
CA THR A 40 2.43 -12.97 13.12
C THR A 40 2.16 -11.49 12.92
N ALA A 41 2.13 -10.72 14.01
CA ALA A 41 2.13 -9.27 13.96
C ALA A 41 3.40 -8.79 13.23
N LEU A 42 3.27 -7.75 12.40
CA LEU A 42 4.35 -7.27 11.56
C LEU A 42 4.68 -5.82 11.91
N HIS A 43 5.97 -5.58 12.14
CA HIS A 43 6.52 -4.27 12.43
C HIS A 43 7.60 -3.97 11.38
N PRO A 44 7.29 -3.12 10.39
CA PRO A 44 8.26 -2.77 9.36
C PRO A 44 9.47 -2.05 9.97
N PRO A 45 10.68 -2.20 9.39
CA PRO A 45 11.81 -1.34 9.74
C PRO A 45 11.45 0.14 9.59
N SER A 46 11.81 0.96 10.57
CA SER A 46 11.38 2.37 10.66
C SER A 46 11.73 3.20 9.42
N HIS A 47 12.87 2.94 8.79
CA HIS A 47 13.31 3.63 7.57
C HIS A 47 12.45 3.33 6.33
N LEU A 48 11.60 2.29 6.37
CA LEU A 48 10.65 1.96 5.30
C LEU A 48 9.25 2.54 5.55
N ILE A 49 8.97 3.00 6.77
CA ILE A 49 7.67 3.54 7.14
C ILE A 49 7.60 4.99 6.66
N LYS A 50 6.71 5.25 5.72
CA LYS A 50 6.41 6.60 5.23
C LYS A 50 5.46 7.31 6.18
N GLN A 51 4.40 6.61 6.59
CA GLN A 51 3.39 7.10 7.51
C GLN A 51 2.86 5.94 8.36
N GLN A 52 2.34 6.27 9.55
CA GLN A 52 1.74 5.30 10.46
C GLN A 52 0.54 5.91 11.18
N TRP A 53 -0.46 5.07 11.45
CA TRP A 53 -1.65 5.45 12.21
C TRP A 53 -2.06 4.34 13.16
N MET A 54 -2.54 4.74 14.34
CA MET A 54 -3.33 3.85 15.18
C MET A 54 -4.79 3.96 14.74
N LEU A 55 -5.46 2.82 14.53
CA LEU A 55 -6.86 2.79 14.16
C LEU A 55 -7.74 3.04 15.40
N ASP A 56 -7.91 4.31 15.75
CA ASP A 56 -8.74 4.70 16.89
C ASP A 56 -10.22 4.38 16.66
N GLY A 57 -10.93 4.00 17.72
CA GLY A 57 -12.35 3.61 17.66
C GLY A 57 -12.59 2.17 17.21
N TYR A 58 -11.54 1.40 16.92
CA TYR A 58 -11.62 0.00 16.57
C TYR A 58 -10.66 -0.86 17.39
N ARG A 59 -11.17 -1.98 17.89
CA ARG A 59 -10.37 -2.99 18.58
C ARG A 59 -10.78 -4.36 18.08
N LEU A 60 -9.78 -5.16 17.77
CA LEU A 60 -9.97 -6.57 17.46
C LEU A 60 -10.53 -7.26 18.70
N GLY A 61 -11.44 -8.22 18.46
CA GLY A 61 -11.87 -9.14 19.50
C GLY A 61 -10.73 -10.05 19.95
N ARG A 62 -11.03 -10.98 20.87
CA ARG A 62 -10.07 -12.03 21.25
C ARG A 62 -9.81 -12.92 20.03
N LEU A 63 -8.67 -12.70 19.39
CA LEU A 63 -8.22 -13.47 18.23
C LEU A 63 -7.94 -14.92 18.63
N GLY A 64 -8.44 -15.87 17.83
CA GLY A 64 -8.11 -17.28 17.98
C GLY A 64 -6.64 -17.56 17.63
N PRO A 65 -6.10 -18.73 18.01
CA PRO A 65 -4.68 -19.08 17.76
C PRO A 65 -4.32 -19.16 16.26
N GLN A 66 -5.30 -19.27 15.38
CA GLN A 66 -5.12 -19.31 13.93
C GLN A 66 -5.52 -18.00 13.24
N ALA A 67 -6.01 -17.01 14.00
CA ALA A 67 -6.44 -15.75 13.42
C ALA A 67 -5.21 -14.92 12.99
N PRO A 68 -5.28 -14.23 11.84
CA PRO A 68 -4.18 -13.41 11.39
C PRO A 68 -3.93 -12.25 12.35
N GLN A 69 -2.65 -12.01 12.60
CA GLN A 69 -2.15 -10.92 13.43
C GLN A 69 -1.63 -9.74 12.59
N ALA A 70 -1.45 -9.94 11.29
CA ALA A 70 -1.20 -8.86 10.35
C ALA A 70 -1.79 -9.15 8.97
N VAL A 71 -1.99 -8.08 8.20
CA VAL A 71 -2.40 -8.11 6.80
C VAL A 71 -1.49 -7.20 6.00
N ILE A 72 -1.06 -7.67 4.85
CA ILE A 72 -0.23 -6.95 3.89
C ILE A 72 -1.08 -6.68 2.66
N ILE A 73 -1.17 -5.41 2.27
CA ILE A 73 -1.75 -5.00 0.99
C ILE A 73 -0.58 -4.69 0.06
N GLU A 74 -0.51 -5.40 -1.06
CA GLU A 74 0.60 -5.33 -2.02
C GLU A 74 0.09 -5.24 -3.46
N ASP A 75 0.88 -4.67 -4.36
CA ASP A 75 0.57 -4.69 -5.79
C ASP A 75 0.94 -6.02 -6.46
N ASP A 76 0.64 -6.14 -7.76
CA ASP A 76 0.99 -7.32 -8.58
C ASP A 76 2.50 -7.60 -8.63
N ALA A 77 3.33 -6.57 -8.45
CA ALA A 77 4.78 -6.68 -8.36
C ALA A 77 5.26 -7.05 -6.95
N ARG A 78 4.34 -7.41 -6.03
CA ARG A 78 4.60 -7.80 -4.64
C ARG A 78 5.24 -6.69 -3.81
N ARG A 79 5.13 -5.44 -4.26
CA ARG A 79 5.55 -4.27 -3.47
C ARG A 79 4.51 -4.05 -2.39
N ARG A 80 4.95 -4.09 -1.13
CA ARG A 80 4.09 -3.87 0.02
C ARG A 80 3.73 -2.40 0.09
N LEU A 81 2.45 -2.08 0.03
CA LEU A 81 1.95 -0.71 0.05
C LEU A 81 1.49 -0.35 1.46
N LEU A 82 0.66 -1.21 2.07
CA LEU A 82 0.16 -1.05 3.42
C LEU A 82 0.37 -2.32 4.24
N ILE A 83 0.56 -2.17 5.54
CA ILE A 83 0.51 -3.27 6.51
C ILE A 83 -0.41 -2.87 7.65
N LEU A 84 -1.41 -3.71 7.93
CA LEU A 84 -2.23 -3.62 9.12
C LEU A 84 -1.69 -4.65 10.11
N SER A 85 -1.38 -4.26 11.34
CA SER A 85 -0.86 -5.16 12.36
C SER A 85 -1.64 -5.02 13.65
N ALA A 86 -2.04 -6.15 14.23
CA ALA A 86 -2.54 -6.22 15.58
C ALA A 86 -1.42 -5.88 16.57
N THR A 87 -1.80 -5.22 17.65
CA THR A 87 -0.99 -5.04 18.86
C THR A 87 -1.42 -6.04 19.92
N GLU A 88 -0.60 -6.23 20.96
CA GLU A 88 -0.94 -7.13 22.08
C GLU A 88 -2.26 -6.75 22.79
N GLU A 89 -2.63 -5.46 22.77
CA GLU A 89 -3.86 -4.94 23.36
C GLU A 89 -5.08 -5.03 22.43
N GLY A 90 -4.93 -5.65 21.25
CA GLY A 90 -5.99 -5.76 20.24
C GLY A 90 -6.25 -4.47 19.45
N ARG A 91 -5.43 -3.42 19.61
CA ARG A 91 -5.46 -2.25 18.72
C ARG A 91 -4.82 -2.59 17.37
N VAL A 92 -5.15 -1.84 16.32
CA VAL A 92 -4.60 -2.04 14.96
C VAL A 92 -3.71 -0.86 14.58
N LEU A 93 -2.47 -1.15 14.20
CA LEU A 93 -1.57 -0.21 13.56
C LEU A 93 -1.66 -0.35 12.04
N VAL A 94 -1.71 0.78 11.34
CA VAL A 94 -1.64 0.85 9.88
C VAL A 94 -0.32 1.52 9.51
N TYR A 95 0.53 0.81 8.77
CA TYR A 95 1.77 1.31 8.22
C TYR A 95 1.63 1.52 6.72
N GLN A 96 2.01 2.71 6.24
CA GLN A 96 2.23 2.94 4.81
C GLN A 96 3.71 2.80 4.48
N LEU A 97 4.00 1.94 3.51
CA LEU A 97 5.35 1.64 3.03
C LEU A 97 5.52 2.10 1.57
N GLY A 98 4.49 1.93 0.75
CA GLY A 98 4.47 2.31 -0.66
C GLY A 98 3.83 3.66 -0.91
N ASP A 99 4.15 4.26 -2.06
CA ASP A 99 3.38 5.42 -2.54
C ASP A 99 2.00 4.95 -3.00
N LEU A 100 0.97 5.66 -2.57
CA LEU A 100 -0.40 5.50 -3.01
C LEU A 100 -0.86 6.86 -3.54
N PRO A 101 -1.58 6.93 -4.67
CA PRO A 101 -2.08 8.19 -5.21
C PRO A 101 -3.29 8.74 -4.44
N VAL A 102 -3.60 8.17 -3.28
CA VAL A 102 -4.67 8.57 -2.38
C VAL A 102 -4.11 8.80 -0.99
N ASP A 103 -4.67 9.76 -0.25
CA ASP A 103 -4.33 9.96 1.15
C ASP A 103 -5.02 8.90 2.02
N VAL A 104 -4.24 7.93 2.48
CA VAL A 104 -4.70 6.81 3.30
C VAL A 104 -5.40 7.29 4.58
N ALA A 105 -4.91 8.36 5.20
CA ALA A 105 -5.46 8.87 6.46
C ALA A 105 -6.93 9.26 6.31
N THR A 106 -7.30 9.84 5.18
CA THR A 106 -8.69 10.24 4.87
C THR A 106 -9.62 9.04 4.65
N ARG A 107 -9.07 7.87 4.31
CA ARG A 107 -9.83 6.63 4.03
C ARG A 107 -10.02 5.73 5.25
N LEU A 108 -9.28 5.97 6.35
CA LEU A 108 -9.39 5.17 7.57
C LEU A 108 -10.78 5.25 8.20
N ARG A 109 -11.38 6.45 8.31
CA ARG A 109 -12.71 6.61 8.91
C ARG A 109 -13.83 5.95 8.08
N PRO A 110 -13.91 6.16 6.75
CA PRO A 110 -14.82 5.38 5.91
C PRO A 110 -14.66 3.87 6.07
N ALA A 111 -13.41 3.37 6.08
CA ALA A 111 -13.12 1.95 6.31
C ALA A 111 -13.67 1.43 7.65
N LEU A 112 -13.61 2.22 8.71
CA LEU A 112 -14.21 1.87 10.00
C LEU A 112 -15.73 1.78 9.93
N VAL A 113 -16.39 2.68 9.21
CA VAL A 113 -17.85 2.61 8.99
C VAL A 113 -18.20 1.31 8.24
N CYS A 114 -17.46 0.97 7.18
CA CYS A 114 -17.62 -0.30 6.46
C CYS A 114 -17.48 -1.51 7.40
N VAL A 115 -16.45 -1.51 8.26
CA VAL A 115 -16.17 -2.59 9.21
C VAL A 115 -17.32 -2.82 10.19
N HIS A 116 -17.90 -1.74 10.71
CA HIS A 116 -19.07 -1.83 11.59
C HIS A 116 -20.31 -2.33 10.84
N THR A 117 -20.57 -1.80 9.65
CA THR A 117 -21.71 -2.23 8.81
C THR A 117 -21.61 -3.71 8.44
N ARG A 118 -20.41 -4.20 8.11
CA ARG A 118 -20.14 -5.61 7.81
C ARG A 118 -20.03 -6.50 9.04
N GLN A 119 -20.08 -5.90 10.23
CA GLN A 119 -19.91 -6.58 11.51
C GLN A 119 -18.64 -7.44 11.53
N CYS A 120 -17.50 -6.92 11.03
CA CYS A 120 -16.25 -7.68 10.89
C CYS A 120 -15.81 -8.40 12.19
N GLN A 121 -16.16 -7.82 13.34
CA GLN A 121 -15.96 -8.40 14.68
C GLN A 121 -16.60 -9.78 14.91
N ASN A 122 -17.57 -10.19 14.07
CA ASN A 122 -18.24 -11.48 14.12
C ASN A 122 -17.54 -12.54 13.26
N HIS A 123 -16.61 -12.16 12.39
CA HIS A 123 -15.89 -13.05 11.47
C HIS A 123 -14.69 -13.74 12.14
N ARG A 124 -14.75 -13.98 13.45
CA ARG A 124 -13.62 -14.53 14.24
C ARG A 124 -13.27 -15.97 13.88
N MET A 125 -14.22 -16.69 13.29
CA MET A 125 -14.07 -18.08 12.84
C MET A 125 -13.73 -18.18 11.34
N ASP A 126 -13.70 -17.05 10.62
CA ASP A 126 -13.30 -17.00 9.23
C ASP A 126 -11.77 -17.12 9.12
N PRO A 127 -11.22 -17.89 8.17
CA PRO A 127 -9.78 -17.93 7.90
C PRO A 127 -9.14 -16.55 7.65
N ALA A 128 -9.87 -15.62 7.05
CA ALA A 128 -9.45 -14.23 6.88
C ALA A 128 -9.53 -13.44 8.20
N GLY A 129 -10.37 -13.88 9.11
CA GLY A 129 -10.59 -13.29 10.41
C GLY A 129 -11.13 -11.86 10.34
N GLU A 130 -11.24 -11.27 11.51
CA GLU A 130 -11.65 -9.88 11.68
C GLU A 130 -10.70 -8.90 10.95
N LEU A 131 -9.39 -9.18 10.97
CA LEU A 131 -8.37 -8.33 10.36
C LEU A 131 -8.41 -8.35 8.82
N GLY A 132 -8.73 -9.50 8.21
CA GLY A 132 -8.93 -9.60 6.77
C GLY A 132 -10.16 -8.82 6.30
N CYS A 133 -11.25 -8.86 7.07
CA CYS A 133 -12.46 -8.07 6.80
C CYS A 133 -12.17 -6.56 6.88
N LEU A 134 -11.41 -6.11 7.89
CA LEU A 134 -10.93 -4.72 7.97
C LEU A 134 -10.08 -4.33 6.75
N ALA A 135 -9.14 -5.19 6.33
CA ALA A 135 -8.30 -4.92 5.18
C ALA A 135 -9.11 -4.79 3.88
N LEU A 136 -10.16 -5.60 3.72
CA LEU A 136 -11.07 -5.50 2.58
C LEU A 136 -11.84 -4.17 2.58
N CYS A 137 -12.38 -3.75 3.73
CA CYS A 137 -13.04 -2.44 3.85
C CYS A 137 -12.09 -1.28 3.54
N LEU A 138 -10.84 -1.34 4.01
CA LEU A 138 -9.85 -0.32 3.68
C LEU A 138 -9.58 -0.32 2.17
N LEU A 139 -9.41 -1.50 1.57
CA LEU A 139 -9.13 -1.63 0.14
C LEU A 139 -10.24 -1.03 -0.73
N GLU A 140 -11.51 -1.28 -0.39
CA GLU A 140 -12.66 -0.72 -1.09
C GLU A 140 -12.67 0.82 -1.04
N HIS A 141 -12.31 1.42 0.10
CA HIS A 141 -12.25 2.87 0.23
C HIS A 141 -10.96 3.52 -0.29
N LEU A 142 -9.97 2.73 -0.74
CA LEU A 142 -8.88 3.26 -1.55
C LEU A 142 -9.32 3.52 -3.00
N HIS A 143 -10.44 2.94 -3.45
CA HIS A 143 -11.00 3.10 -4.80
C HIS A 143 -11.77 4.41 -5.00
N GLU A 144 -12.53 4.80 -3.98
CA GLU A 144 -13.30 6.05 -3.92
C GLU A 144 -12.40 7.26 -3.65
#